data_AF-A0A7C7CDM0-F1
#
_entry.id   AF-A0A7C7CDM0-F1
#
_cell.length_a   1.000
_cell.length_b   1.000
_cell.length_c   1.000
_cell.angle_alpha   90.00
_cell.angle_beta   90.00
_cell.angle_gamma   90.00
#
_symmetry.space_group_name_H-M   'P 1'
#
loop_
_entity.id
_entity.type
_entity.pdbx_description
1 polymer ?
#
loop_
_entity_poly.entity_id
_entity_poly.type
_entity_poly.pdbx_seq_one_letter_code
_entity_poly.pdbx_strand_id
1 'polypeptide(L)'
;MIKPKRIRACCMQLLVALMFCPATIAQQITNIETSSNNVWVVHLETDWIDIKETNRPTVYNDLKPSITGWTVNGIAPNDIGIYSNVIDEKKAISISNENYFPIKMKHRIYLIMNSDLIENQAYVILSPYGDTTIAFQQNTVYCESIKVN
;
A
#
# COMPACT_ATOMS: atom_id res chain seq x y z
N MET A 1 36.34 -45.99 45.77
CA MET A 1 36.48 -44.55 46.09
C MET A 1 36.23 -43.77 44.79
N ILE A 2 34.98 -43.39 44.53
CA ILE A 2 34.49 -42.91 43.22
C ILE A 2 34.21 -41.40 43.34
N LYS A 3 34.84 -40.58 42.50
CA LYS A 3 34.66 -39.12 42.44
C LYS A 3 33.36 -38.75 41.69
N PRO A 4 32.61 -37.72 42.12
CA PRO A 4 31.39 -37.29 41.43
C PRO A 4 31.68 -36.44 40.18
N LYS A 5 30.97 -36.76 39.09
CA LYS A 5 31.04 -36.16 37.76
C LYS A 5 30.20 -34.87 37.73
N ARG A 6 30.80 -33.72 37.47
CA ARG A 6 30.13 -32.41 37.37
C ARG A 6 29.21 -32.36 36.15
N ILE A 7 27.92 -32.12 36.39
CA ILE A 7 26.90 -31.81 35.38
C ILE A 7 27.19 -30.40 34.85
N ARG A 8 27.61 -30.29 33.59
CA ARG A 8 27.71 -29.00 32.90
C ARG A 8 26.32 -28.63 32.40
N ALA A 9 25.73 -27.61 33.03
CA ALA A 9 24.60 -26.88 32.48
C ALA A 9 25.04 -26.26 31.14
N CYS A 10 24.61 -26.85 30.02
CA CYS A 10 24.76 -26.24 28.72
C CYS A 10 23.70 -25.15 28.63
N CYS A 11 24.18 -23.91 28.63
CA CYS A 11 23.40 -22.69 28.48
C CYS A 11 22.56 -22.77 27.20
N MET A 12 21.25 -22.96 27.35
CA MET A 12 20.28 -22.91 26.27
C MET A 12 20.15 -21.44 25.85
N GLN A 13 20.93 -21.03 24.85
CA GLN A 13 20.81 -19.72 24.21
C GLN A 13 19.51 -19.69 23.40
N LEU A 14 18.46 -19.18 24.04
CA LEU A 14 17.20 -18.82 23.40
C LEU A 14 17.45 -17.54 22.58
N LEU A 15 17.75 -17.71 21.30
CA LEU A 15 17.85 -16.63 20.32
C LEU A 15 16.45 -16.10 20.06
N VAL A 16 16.04 -15.09 20.84
CA VAL A 16 14.83 -14.31 20.57
C VAL A 16 15.12 -13.47 19.33
N ALA A 17 14.79 -14.01 18.16
CA ALA A 17 14.66 -13.21 16.95
C ALA A 17 13.48 -12.25 17.16
N LEU A 18 13.79 -11.05 17.66
CA LEU A 18 12.90 -9.91 17.55
C LEU A 18 12.71 -9.67 16.04
N MET A 19 11.66 -10.27 15.48
CA MET A 19 11.13 -9.83 14.19
C MET A 19 10.74 -8.37 14.37
N PHE A 20 11.62 -7.47 13.95
CA PHE A 20 11.27 -6.10 13.66
C PHE A 20 10.22 -6.16 12.55
N CYS A 21 8.94 -6.18 12.93
CA CYS A 21 7.87 -5.85 12.02
C CYS A 21 8.00 -4.35 11.80
N PRO A 22 8.43 -3.87 10.61
CA PRO A 22 8.42 -2.45 10.34
C PRO A 22 6.99 -1.96 10.52
N ALA A 23 6.81 -0.88 11.29
CA ALA A 23 5.53 -0.20 11.43
C ALA A 23 5.13 0.29 10.04
N THR A 24 4.38 -0.55 9.33
CA THR A 24 3.90 -0.23 7.99
C THR A 24 2.73 0.73 8.21
N ILE A 25 2.83 1.92 7.64
CA ILE A 25 1.77 2.91 7.73
C ILE A 25 0.49 2.30 7.16
N ALA A 26 -0.59 2.37 7.93
CA ALA A 26 -1.86 1.79 7.56
C ALA A 26 -2.38 2.46 6.28
N GLN A 27 -2.54 1.65 5.24
CA GLN A 27 -3.14 2.01 3.97
C GLN A 27 -4.34 1.10 3.74
N GLN A 28 -5.45 1.66 3.29
CA GLN A 28 -6.69 0.93 3.09
C GLN A 28 -7.18 1.09 1.67
N ILE A 29 -7.70 0.00 1.09
CA ILE A 29 -8.40 0.04 -0.20
C ILE A 29 -9.71 0.79 0.01
N THR A 30 -9.86 1.91 -0.69
CA THR A 30 -11.09 2.73 -0.63
C THR A 30 -11.99 2.49 -1.83
N ASN A 31 -11.43 2.14 -2.98
CA ASN A 31 -12.19 1.84 -4.19
C ASN A 31 -11.36 0.97 -5.16
N ILE A 32 -12.04 0.21 -6.01
CA ILE A 32 -11.44 -0.42 -7.19
C ILE A 32 -12.30 -0.12 -8.39
N GLU A 33 -11.66 0.31 -9.47
CA GLU A 33 -12.32 0.64 -10.73
C GLU A 33 -11.46 0.22 -11.92
N THR A 34 -11.96 0.49 -13.12
CA THR A 34 -11.33 0.16 -14.38
C THR A 34 -10.96 1.45 -15.09
N SER A 35 -9.74 1.53 -15.64
CA SER A 35 -9.30 2.72 -16.41
C SER A 35 -9.26 2.45 -17.92
N SER A 36 -9.21 1.19 -18.31
CA SER A 36 -9.26 0.71 -19.70
C SER A 36 -9.60 -0.78 -19.69
N ASN A 37 -9.70 -1.38 -20.87
CA ASN A 37 -10.10 -2.78 -21.01
C ASN A 37 -9.14 -3.76 -20.34
N ASN A 38 -7.89 -3.40 -20.07
CA ASN A 38 -6.89 -4.29 -19.46
C ASN A 38 -6.24 -3.71 -18.18
N VAL A 39 -6.81 -2.67 -17.58
CA VAL A 39 -6.21 -2.00 -16.41
C VAL A 39 -7.20 -1.86 -15.27
N TRP A 40 -6.86 -2.48 -14.14
CA TRP A 40 -7.48 -2.19 -12.84
C TRP A 40 -6.81 -1.01 -12.16
N VAL A 41 -7.60 -0.15 -11.52
CA VAL A 41 -7.13 0.93 -10.66
C VAL A 41 -7.59 0.68 -9.25
N VAL A 42 -6.65 0.42 -8.36
CA VAL A 42 -6.90 0.26 -6.92
C VAL A 42 -6.58 1.58 -6.23
N HIS A 43 -7.57 2.15 -5.57
CA HIS A 43 -7.41 3.38 -4.79
C HIS A 43 -7.06 3.00 -3.36
N LEU A 44 -5.91 3.50 -2.90
CA LEU A 44 -5.48 3.36 -1.51
C LEU A 44 -5.49 4.74 -0.87
N GLU A 45 -5.88 4.81 0.39
CA GLU A 45 -5.68 6.00 1.21
C GLU A 45 -4.91 5.65 2.46
N THR A 46 -4.08 6.58 2.91
CA THR A 46 -3.47 6.50 4.23
C THR A 46 -4.45 7.00 5.28
N ASP A 47 -4.26 6.57 6.52
CA ASP A 47 -4.74 7.34 7.67
C ASP A 47 -3.99 8.69 7.77
N TRP A 48 -4.35 9.51 8.75
CA TRP A 48 -3.60 10.73 9.06
C TRP A 48 -2.18 10.38 9.53
N ILE A 49 -1.18 10.96 8.86
CA ILE A 49 0.24 10.72 9.17
C ILE A 49 0.88 12.05 9.56
N ASP A 50 1.51 12.08 10.72
CA ASP A 50 2.28 13.23 11.19
C ASP A 50 3.69 13.19 10.61
N ILE A 51 3.97 14.10 9.67
CA ILE A 51 5.28 14.18 9.01
C ILE A 51 6.09 15.29 9.63
N LYS A 52 7.27 14.95 10.14
CA LYS A 52 8.23 15.94 10.61
C LYS A 52 8.62 16.89 9.48
N GLU A 53 8.67 18.19 9.76
CA GLU A 53 8.98 19.25 8.79
C GLU A 53 10.21 18.95 7.92
N THR A 54 11.26 18.42 8.52
CA THR A 54 12.52 18.06 7.84
C THR A 54 12.37 16.96 6.79
N ASN A 55 11.32 16.14 6.90
CA ASN A 55 11.10 14.97 6.03
C ASN A 55 10.07 15.26 4.92
N ARG A 56 9.44 16.44 4.91
CA ARG A 56 8.47 16.84 3.86
C ARG A 56 8.99 16.62 2.43
N PRO A 57 10.27 16.88 2.10
CA PRO A 57 10.76 16.69 0.73
C PRO A 57 10.79 15.21 0.28
N THR A 58 10.97 14.26 1.21
CA THR A 58 11.16 12.84 0.87
C THR A 58 9.92 11.99 1.11
N VAL A 59 8.93 12.52 1.83
CA VAL A 59 7.81 11.75 2.35
C VAL A 59 7.03 10.98 1.29
N TYR A 60 6.93 11.51 0.07
CA TYR A 60 6.27 10.83 -1.04
C TYR A 60 6.93 9.51 -1.40
N ASN A 61 8.24 9.39 -1.24
CA ASN A 61 8.95 8.13 -1.51
C ASN A 61 8.80 7.14 -0.37
N ASP A 62 8.77 7.65 0.88
CA ASP A 62 8.68 6.83 2.08
C ASP A 62 7.27 6.23 2.27
N LEU A 63 6.24 6.91 1.75
CA LEU A 63 4.83 6.50 1.83
C LEU A 63 4.32 5.77 0.60
N LYS A 64 5.19 5.47 -0.38
CA LYS A 64 4.77 4.75 -1.59
C LYS A 64 4.27 3.35 -1.25
N PRO A 65 3.12 2.92 -1.81
CA PRO A 65 2.64 1.56 -1.64
C PRO A 65 3.60 0.54 -2.26
N SER A 66 3.56 -0.71 -1.76
CA SER A 66 4.31 -1.82 -2.34
C SER A 66 3.83 -2.11 -3.75
N ILE A 67 4.77 -2.29 -4.69
CA ILE A 67 4.50 -2.84 -6.03
C ILE A 67 4.52 -4.38 -6.06
N THR A 68 4.93 -5.03 -4.97
CA THR A 68 4.98 -6.50 -4.89
C THR A 68 3.78 -7.05 -4.14
N GLY A 69 3.37 -8.29 -4.45
CA GLY A 69 2.28 -8.99 -3.76
C GLY A 69 0.88 -8.77 -4.35
N TRP A 70 0.80 -8.21 -5.56
CA TRP A 70 -0.45 -8.01 -6.28
C TRP A 70 -0.73 -9.17 -7.24
N THR A 71 -1.94 -9.72 -7.21
CA THR A 71 -2.42 -10.66 -8.24
C THR A 71 -3.89 -10.43 -8.56
N VAL A 72 -4.29 -10.78 -9.78
CA VAL A 72 -5.69 -10.79 -10.23
C VAL A 72 -6.02 -12.22 -10.65
N ASN A 73 -6.96 -12.87 -9.97
CA ASN A 73 -7.25 -14.31 -10.11
C ASN A 73 -5.99 -15.19 -9.98
N GLY A 74 -5.05 -14.80 -9.11
CA GLY A 74 -3.77 -15.50 -8.91
C GLY A 74 -2.73 -15.26 -10.01
N ILE A 75 -3.04 -14.44 -11.02
CA ILE A 75 -2.09 -14.05 -12.09
C ILE A 75 -1.45 -12.72 -11.72
N ALA A 76 -0.12 -12.63 -11.82
CA ALA A 76 0.59 -11.37 -11.62
C ALA A 76 0.30 -10.40 -12.79
N PRO A 77 0.10 -9.10 -12.51
CA PRO A 77 0.03 -8.08 -13.56
C PRO A 77 1.31 -8.07 -14.41
N ASN A 78 1.19 -7.70 -15.68
CA ASN A 78 2.32 -7.53 -16.58
C ASN A 78 3.19 -6.32 -16.18
N ASP A 79 2.55 -5.26 -15.70
CA ASP A 79 3.22 -4.08 -15.16
C ASP A 79 2.35 -3.41 -14.07
N ILE A 80 3.00 -2.65 -13.19
CA ILE A 80 2.35 -1.96 -12.07
C ILE A 80 2.78 -0.49 -12.04
N GLY A 81 1.81 0.39 -12.29
CA GLY A 81 1.97 1.84 -12.16
C GLY A 81 1.53 2.36 -10.79
N ILE A 82 2.20 3.38 -10.28
CA ILE A 82 1.80 4.08 -9.05
C ILE A 82 1.67 5.58 -9.31
N TYR A 83 0.52 6.13 -8.94
CA TYR A 83 0.33 7.57 -8.76
C TYR A 83 0.05 7.84 -7.28
N SER A 84 0.60 8.93 -6.74
CA SER A 84 0.46 9.29 -5.32
C SER A 84 0.32 10.79 -5.19
N ASN A 85 -0.61 11.25 -4.34
CA ASN A 85 -0.84 12.66 -4.10
C ASN A 85 -1.31 12.91 -2.65
N VAL A 86 -1.05 14.10 -2.13
CA VAL A 86 -1.59 14.56 -0.84
C VAL A 86 -3.00 15.09 -1.10
N ILE A 87 -3.99 14.53 -0.42
CA ILE A 87 -5.39 14.96 -0.58
C ILE A 87 -5.82 15.94 0.51
N ASP A 88 -5.14 15.94 1.65
CA ASP A 88 -5.43 16.87 2.74
C ASP A 88 -4.18 17.10 3.60
N GLU A 89 -4.08 18.31 4.17
CA GLU A 89 -3.01 18.74 5.07
C GLU A 89 -3.63 19.61 6.17
N LYS A 90 -3.36 19.26 7.43
CA LYS A 90 -3.78 20.05 8.60
C LYS A 90 -2.69 21.03 8.99
N LYS A 91 -3.11 22.02 9.80
CA LYS A 91 -2.19 22.95 10.46
C LYS A 91 -1.11 22.17 11.22
N ALA A 92 0.11 22.68 11.15
CA ALA A 92 1.25 22.12 11.85
C ALA A 92 0.98 22.03 13.36
N ILE A 93 1.43 20.92 13.95
CA ILE A 93 1.44 20.68 15.39
C ILE A 93 2.90 20.69 15.87
N SER A 94 3.15 21.34 17.01
CA SER A 94 4.49 21.40 17.60
C SER A 94 4.57 20.43 18.77
N ILE A 95 5.49 19.48 18.71
CA ILE A 95 5.75 18.48 19.75
C ILE A 95 7.24 18.53 20.05
N SER A 96 7.61 18.79 21.31
CA SER A 96 9.01 18.74 21.77
C SER A 96 10.00 19.59 20.95
N ASN A 97 9.62 20.82 20.59
CA ASN A 97 10.38 21.75 19.73
C ASN A 97 10.53 21.33 18.26
N GLU A 98 9.77 20.33 17.81
CA GLU A 98 9.70 19.91 16.42
C GLU A 98 8.30 20.16 15.84
N ASN A 99 8.25 20.53 14.56
CA ASN A 99 6.99 20.71 13.86
C ASN A 99 6.64 19.48 13.04
N TYR A 100 5.38 19.08 13.12
CA TYR A 100 4.79 18.00 12.34
C TYR A 100 3.62 18.52 11.54
N PHE A 101 3.47 18.00 10.33
CA PHE A 101 2.39 18.28 9.41
C PHE A 101 1.55 17.03 9.26
N PRO A 102 0.35 16.99 9.87
CA PRO A 102 -0.58 15.89 9.64
C PRO A 102 -1.08 15.95 8.21
N ILE A 103 -0.85 14.91 7.42
CA ILE A 103 -1.36 14.81 6.05
C ILE A 103 -2.19 13.55 5.86
N LYS A 104 -2.99 13.55 4.79
CA LYS A 104 -3.63 12.36 4.25
C LYS A 104 -3.25 12.20 2.78
N MET A 105 -2.87 10.99 2.37
CA MET A 105 -2.47 10.70 1.00
C MET A 105 -3.45 9.76 0.31
N LYS A 106 -3.58 9.95 -1.00
CA LYS A 106 -4.25 9.02 -1.90
C LYS A 106 -3.26 8.47 -2.90
N HIS A 107 -3.33 7.16 -3.09
CA HIS A 107 -2.57 6.44 -4.10
C HIS A 107 -3.52 5.77 -5.08
N ARG A 108 -3.07 5.66 -6.33
CA ARG A 108 -3.71 4.85 -7.37
C ARG A 108 -2.69 3.84 -7.85
N ILE A 109 -3.01 2.57 -7.70
CA ILE A 109 -2.22 1.44 -8.20
C ILE A 109 -2.87 0.96 -9.48
N TYR A 110 -2.12 1.01 -10.58
CA TYR A 110 -2.55 0.58 -11.89
C TYR A 110 -2.01 -0.82 -12.13
N LEU A 111 -2.88 -1.83 -12.16
CA LEU A 111 -2.53 -3.21 -12.45
C LEU A 111 -2.78 -3.46 -13.94
N ILE A 112 -1.71 -3.51 -14.73
CA ILE A 112 -1.78 -3.67 -16.18
C ILE A 112 -1.77 -5.16 -16.51
N MET A 113 -2.89 -5.66 -17.04
CA MET A 113 -3.06 -7.07 -17.39
C MET A 113 -2.56 -7.34 -18.81
N ASN A 114 -2.15 -8.59 -19.06
CA ASN A 114 -1.71 -9.07 -20.37
C ASN A 114 -2.86 -9.34 -21.36
N SER A 115 -4.10 -9.35 -20.87
CA SER A 115 -5.30 -9.55 -21.67
C SER A 115 -6.40 -8.58 -21.24
N ASP A 116 -7.35 -8.35 -22.13
CA ASP A 116 -8.56 -7.61 -21.81
C ASP A 116 -9.38 -8.33 -20.73
N LEU A 117 -10.05 -7.52 -19.92
CA LEU A 117 -11.01 -7.92 -18.90
C LEU A 117 -12.36 -8.17 -19.57
N ILE A 118 -13.10 -9.14 -19.03
CA ILE A 118 -14.35 -9.62 -19.60
C ILE A 118 -15.50 -8.99 -18.82
N GLU A 119 -16.42 -8.35 -19.54
CA GLU A 119 -17.60 -7.69 -18.96
C GLU A 119 -18.40 -8.62 -18.05
N ASN A 120 -18.76 -8.12 -16.86
CA ASN A 120 -19.47 -8.84 -15.79
C ASN A 120 -18.75 -10.06 -15.22
N GLN A 121 -17.49 -10.32 -15.58
CA GLN A 121 -16.70 -11.35 -14.93
C GLN A 121 -16.19 -10.85 -13.57
N ALA A 122 -16.31 -11.70 -12.55
CA ALA A 122 -15.73 -11.46 -11.24
C ALA A 122 -14.23 -11.76 -11.24
N TYR A 123 -13.46 -10.88 -10.60
CA TYR A 123 -12.02 -10.99 -10.42
C TYR A 123 -11.68 -10.86 -8.95
N VAL A 124 -10.82 -11.76 -8.47
CA VAL A 124 -10.24 -11.73 -7.13
C VAL A 124 -8.91 -10.98 -7.19
N ILE A 125 -8.84 -9.84 -6.53
CA ILE A 125 -7.62 -9.04 -6.42
C ILE A 125 -7.03 -9.35 -5.05
N LEU A 126 -5.85 -9.99 -5.05
CA LEU A 126 -5.06 -10.19 -3.85
C LEU A 126 -4.03 -9.07 -3.75
N SER A 127 -3.90 -8.48 -2.57
CA SER A 127 -2.98 -7.37 -2.34
C SER A 127 -2.31 -7.41 -0.96
N PRO A 128 -1.20 -6.69 -0.77
CA PRO A 128 -0.60 -6.51 0.55
C PRO A 128 -1.52 -5.81 1.57
N TYR A 129 -2.61 -5.19 1.09
CA TYR A 129 -3.53 -4.36 1.86
C TYR A 129 -4.90 -5.02 2.08
N GLY A 130 -5.03 -6.29 1.68
CA GLY A 130 -6.25 -7.07 1.77
C GLY A 130 -6.75 -7.57 0.42
N ASP A 131 -7.62 -8.57 0.48
CA ASP A 131 -8.17 -9.24 -0.70
C ASP A 131 -9.59 -8.76 -0.95
N THR A 132 -9.96 -8.67 -2.23
CA THR A 132 -11.31 -8.26 -2.61
C THR A 132 -11.74 -8.89 -3.92
N THR A 133 -13.05 -9.00 -4.11
CA THR A 133 -13.66 -9.53 -5.33
C THR A 133 -14.51 -8.45 -5.98
N ILE A 134 -14.26 -8.16 -7.24
CA ILE A 134 -14.97 -7.13 -8.01
C ILE A 134 -15.33 -7.64 -9.40
N ALA A 135 -16.52 -7.28 -9.88
CA ALA A 135 -16.92 -7.54 -11.26
C ALA A 135 -16.38 -6.44 -12.19
N PHE A 136 -15.82 -6.83 -13.34
CA PHE A 136 -15.45 -5.85 -14.37
C PHE A 136 -16.69 -5.23 -14.98
N GLN A 137 -16.75 -3.90 -14.92
CA GLN A 137 -17.75 -3.08 -15.55
C GLN A 137 -17.03 -2.02 -16.38
N GLN A 138 -17.29 -2.00 -17.68
CA GLN A 138 -16.70 -1.02 -18.56
C GLN A 138 -17.35 0.35 -18.34
N ASN A 139 -16.59 1.31 -17.79
CA ASN A 139 -17.07 2.68 -17.65
C ASN A 139 -16.93 3.43 -18.98
N THR A 140 -18.05 3.94 -19.52
CA THR A 140 -18.05 4.84 -20.67
C THR A 140 -17.70 6.26 -20.18
N VAL A 141 -16.49 6.74 -20.46
CA VAL A 141 -16.09 8.11 -20.13
C VAL A 141 -16.54 9.03 -21.28
N TYR A 142 -17.54 9.87 -21.02
CA TYR A 142 -17.92 10.95 -21.93
C TYR A 142 -17.01 12.15 -21.69
N CYS A 143 -16.09 12.42 -22.61
CA CYS A 143 -15.31 13.65 -22.60
C CYS A 143 -16.14 14.78 -23.22
N GLU A 144 -16.89 15.52 -22.39
CA GLU A 144 -17.55 16.73 -22.85
C GLU A 144 -16.53 17.88 -22.94
N SER A 145 -16.30 18.43 -24.13
CA SER A 145 -15.51 19.65 -24.29
C SER A 145 -16.40 20.88 -24.10
N ILE A 146 -16.17 21.66 -23.06
CA ILE A 146 -16.78 22.99 -22.93
C ILE A 146 -15.93 23.97 -23.75
N LYS A 147 -16.44 24.38 -24.91
CA LYS A 147 -15.85 25.48 -25.67
C LYS A 147 -16.36 26.80 -25.06
N VAL A 148 -15.52 27.49 -24.32
CA VAL A 148 -15.74 28.90 -23.96
C VAL A 148 -15.33 29.78 -25.14
N ASN A 149 -16.24 30.64 -25.57
CA ASN A 149 -16.08 31.58 -26.68
C ASN A 149 -15.68 32.96 -26.14
#